data_AF-A0A259IMX6-F1
#
_entry.id   AF-A0A259IMX6-F1
#
_cell.length_a   1.000
_cell.length_b   1.000
_cell.length_c   1.000
_cell.angle_alpha   90.00
_cell.angle_beta   90.00
_cell.angle_gamma   90.00
#
_symmetry.space_group_name_H-M   'P 1'
#
loop_
_entity.id
_entity.type
_entity.pdbx_description
1 polymer ?
#
loop_
_entity_poly.entity_id
_entity_poly.type
_entity_poly.pdbx_seq_one_letter_code
_entity_poly.pdbx_strand_id
1 'polypeptide(L)'
;WAEVLTMAGALPEDMQGVFLSLARAAFDRRPCPSDADVAHAYGSRSPGRARRLLAYMEEQRVIVCRLDGRGRRIVAIPGLAWETAPGDPNAAAGSASLPEATSAD
;
A
#
# COMPACT_ATOMS: atom_id res chain seq x y z
N TRP A 1 10.93 0.63 -11.92
CA TRP A 1 11.68 0.86 -10.68
C TRP A 1 12.41 2.21 -10.64
N ALA A 2 13.17 2.62 -11.67
CA ALA A 2 13.80 3.95 -11.66
C ALA A 2 12.79 5.08 -11.39
N GLU A 3 11.65 5.07 -12.10
CA GLU A 3 10.59 6.06 -11.91
C GLU A 3 9.94 6.00 -10.50
N VAL A 4 9.81 4.81 -9.91
CA VAL A 4 9.36 4.62 -8.52
C VAL A 4 10.30 5.35 -7.55
N LEU A 5 11.61 5.19 -7.74
CA LEU A 5 12.62 5.83 -6.88
C LEU A 5 12.57 7.36 -7.02
N THR A 6 12.33 7.86 -8.23
CA THR A 6 12.13 9.30 -8.46
C THR A 6 10.88 9.82 -7.73
N MET A 7 9.74 9.11 -7.82
CA MET A 7 8.52 9.48 -7.09
C MET A 7 8.73 9.43 -5.58
N ALA A 8 9.41 8.40 -5.09
CA ALA A 8 9.75 8.26 -3.67
C ALA A 8 10.61 9.44 -3.19
N GLY A 9 11.60 9.87 -3.98
CA GLY A 9 12.47 10.99 -3.64
C GLY A 9 11.76 12.35 -3.53
N ALA A 10 10.54 12.48 -4.07
CA ALA A 10 9.72 13.68 -3.90
C ALA A 10 8.90 13.69 -2.59
N LEU A 11 8.87 12.58 -1.85
CA LEU A 11 8.21 12.47 -0.56
C LEU A 11 9.18 12.74 0.60
N PRO A 12 8.67 13.18 1.76
CA PRO A 12 9.44 13.20 3.00
C PRO A 12 10.10 11.84 3.28
N GLU A 13 11.35 11.86 3.77
CA GLU A 13 12.19 10.66 3.93
C GLU A 13 11.51 9.55 4.75
N ASP A 14 10.79 9.93 5.82
CA ASP A 14 10.04 9.02 6.69
C ASP A 14 8.89 8.30 5.96
N MET A 15 8.42 8.83 4.83
CA MET A 15 7.33 8.26 4.04
C MET A 15 7.81 7.40 2.86
N GLN A 16 9.07 7.53 2.47
CA GLN A 16 9.62 6.84 1.29
C GLN A 16 9.53 5.32 1.44
N GLY A 17 9.90 4.78 2.60
CA GLY A 17 9.82 3.35 2.87
C GLY A 17 8.42 2.77 2.71
N VAL A 18 7.39 3.52 3.14
CA VAL A 18 5.98 3.13 3.00
C VAL A 18 5.56 3.15 1.53
N PHE A 19 5.91 4.22 0.80
CA PHE A 19 5.61 4.30 -0.63
C PHE A 19 6.28 3.15 -1.42
N LEU A 20 7.55 2.84 -1.12
CA LEU A 20 8.26 1.74 -1.75
C LEU A 20 7.63 0.38 -1.44
N SER A 21 7.12 0.18 -0.23
CA SER A 21 6.37 -1.04 0.14
C SER A 21 5.09 -1.19 -0.68
N LEU A 22 4.32 -0.10 -0.84
CA LEU A 22 3.12 -0.07 -1.69
C LEU A 22 3.46 -0.32 -3.16
N ALA A 23 4.51 0.33 -3.67
CA ALA A 23 4.98 0.14 -5.04
C ALA A 23 5.41 -1.30 -5.30
N ARG A 24 6.06 -1.93 -4.32
CA ARG A 24 6.42 -3.35 -4.43
C ARG A 24 5.18 -4.25 -4.46
N ALA A 25 4.19 -4.01 -3.60
CA ALA A 25 2.95 -4.76 -3.60
C ALA A 25 2.17 -4.58 -4.92
N ALA A 26 2.15 -3.36 -5.47
CA ALA A 26 1.48 -3.06 -6.73
C ALA A 26 2.18 -3.70 -7.94
N PHE A 27 3.52 -3.64 -7.98
CA PHE A 27 4.33 -4.29 -9.01
C PHE A 27 4.12 -5.81 -9.04
N ASP A 28 4.09 -6.45 -7.88
CA ASP A 28 3.89 -7.90 -7.75
C ASP A 28 2.40 -8.31 -7.85
N ARG A 29 1.47 -7.36 -7.98
CA ARG A 29 0.01 -7.57 -7.84
C ARG A 29 -0.38 -8.33 -6.57
N ARG A 30 0.32 -8.08 -5.47
CA ARG A 30 0.00 -8.64 -4.14
C ARG A 30 -1.11 -7.86 -3.45
N PRO A 31 -1.82 -8.47 -2.48
CA PRO A 31 -2.82 -7.75 -1.68
C PRO A 31 -2.25 -6.46 -1.11
N CYS A 32 -3.08 -5.41 -1.09
CA CYS A 32 -2.70 -4.15 -0.46
C CYS A 32 -2.30 -4.40 1.01
N PRO A 33 -1.15 -3.88 1.48
CA PRO A 33 -0.77 -3.93 2.89
C PRO A 33 -1.87 -3.37 3.80
N SER A 34 -2.01 -3.90 5.01
CA SER A 34 -2.98 -3.41 5.99
C SER A 34 -2.54 -2.09 6.64
N ASP A 35 -3.43 -1.42 7.38
CA ASP A 35 -3.06 -0.25 8.17
C ASP A 35 -1.99 -0.57 9.22
N ALA A 36 -1.98 -1.81 9.73
CA ALA A 36 -0.96 -2.26 10.66
C ALA A 36 0.40 -2.43 9.98
N ASP A 37 0.43 -2.99 8.76
CA ASP A 37 1.67 -3.09 7.95
C ASP A 37 2.22 -1.70 7.60
N VAL A 38 1.35 -0.80 7.16
CA VAL A 38 1.72 0.58 6.82
C VAL A 38 2.23 1.33 8.05
N ALA A 39 1.55 1.19 9.19
CA ALA A 39 2.01 1.79 10.43
C ALA A 39 3.40 1.27 10.80
N HIS A 40 3.62 -0.05 10.72
CA HIS A 40 4.90 -0.67 11.08
C HIS A 40 6.04 -0.18 10.18
N ALA A 41 5.82 -0.11 8.87
CA ALA A 41 6.79 0.43 7.91
C ALA A 41 7.11 1.91 8.16
N TYR A 42 6.15 2.66 8.74
CA TYR A 42 6.33 4.05 9.17
C TYR A 42 6.93 4.21 10.57
N GLY A 43 7.31 3.12 11.25
CA GLY A 43 7.79 3.17 12.64
C GLY A 43 6.70 3.47 13.68
N SER A 44 5.44 3.19 13.35
CA SER A 44 4.26 3.41 14.19
C SER A 44 3.51 2.11 14.48
N ARG A 45 2.71 2.11 15.55
CA ARG A 45 1.74 1.05 15.86
C ARG A 45 0.29 1.54 15.73
N SER A 46 0.08 2.75 15.22
CA SER A 46 -1.23 3.38 15.13
C SER A 46 -1.84 3.23 13.73
N PRO A 47 -2.92 2.46 13.56
CA PRO A 47 -3.65 2.38 12.30
C PRO A 47 -4.17 3.76 11.83
N GLY A 48 -4.53 4.63 12.78
CA GLY A 48 -4.95 6.00 12.47
C GLY A 48 -3.83 6.84 11.84
N ARG A 49 -2.56 6.64 12.26
CA ARG A 49 -1.41 7.30 11.60
C ARG A 49 -1.19 6.74 10.20
N ALA A 50 -1.33 5.43 9.99
CA ALA A 50 -1.26 4.83 8.66
C ALA A 50 -2.30 5.43 7.70
N ARG A 51 -3.57 5.56 8.12
CA ARG A 51 -4.62 6.17 7.27
C ARG A 51 -4.31 7.62 6.92
N ARG A 52 -3.83 8.42 7.87
CA ARG A 52 -3.41 9.81 7.60
C ARG A 52 -2.24 9.87 6.62
N LEU A 53 -1.29 8.95 6.74
CA LEU A 53 -0.16 8.86 5.83
C LEU A 53 -0.60 8.53 4.40
N LEU A 54 -1.51 7.56 4.24
CA LEU A 54 -2.06 7.21 2.93
C LEU A 54 -2.88 8.35 2.32
N ALA A 55 -3.67 9.06 3.14
CA ALA A 55 -4.39 10.25 2.70
C ALA A 55 -3.42 11.35 2.22
N TYR A 56 -2.34 11.60 2.96
CA TYR A 56 -1.31 12.56 2.54
C TYR A 56 -0.66 12.15 1.20
N MET A 57 -0.29 10.88 1.04
CA MET A 57 0.26 10.39 -0.24
C MET A 57 -0.73 10.54 -1.41
N GLU A 58 -2.02 10.36 -1.15
CA GLU A 58 -3.07 10.58 -2.13
C GLU A 58 -3.25 12.07 -2.48
N GLU A 59 -3.16 12.97 -1.49
CA GLU A 59 -3.11 14.42 -1.70
C GLU A 59 -1.91 14.84 -2.56
N GLN A 60 -0.75 14.21 -2.36
CA GLN A 60 0.45 14.40 -3.20
C GLN A 60 0.33 13.75 -4.59
N ARG A 61 -0.79 13.09 -4.90
CA ARG A 61 -1.07 12.40 -6.18
C ARG A 61 -0.09 11.29 -6.53
N VAL A 62 0.72 10.81 -5.56
CA VAL A 62 1.66 9.69 -5.79
C VAL A 62 0.97 8.34 -5.73
N ILE A 63 -0.19 8.26 -5.07
CA ILE A 63 -1.06 7.08 -5.05
C ILE A 63 -2.52 7.49 -5.21
N VAL A 64 -3.37 6.51 -5.49
CA VAL A 64 -4.82 6.58 -5.37
C VAL A 64 -5.29 5.41 -4.53
N CYS A 65 -6.06 5.68 -3.49
CA CYS A 65 -6.67 4.70 -2.63
C CYS A 65 -8.14 4.50 -3.01
N ARG A 66 -8.56 3.24 -3.18
CA ARG A 66 -9.97 2.90 -3.40
C ARG A 66 -10.35 1.65 -2.63
N LEU A 67 -11.64 1.50 -2.36
CA LEU A 67 -12.20 0.29 -1.78
C LEU A 67 -12.98 -0.46 -2.86
N ASP A 68 -12.86 -1.78 -2.89
CA ASP A 68 -13.76 -2.63 -3.68
C ASP A 68 -15.14 -2.76 -2.99
N GLY A 69 -16.08 -3.47 -3.62
CA GLY A 69 -17.42 -3.71 -3.07
C GLY A 69 -17.45 -4.51 -1.76
N ARG A 70 -16.32 -5.08 -1.33
CA ARG A 70 -16.15 -5.82 -0.07
C ARG A 70 -15.38 -5.00 0.98
N GLY A 71 -15.07 -3.73 0.71
CA GLY A 71 -14.30 -2.88 1.60
C GLY A 71 -12.80 -3.19 1.62
N ARG A 72 -12.29 -3.99 0.68
CA ARG A 72 -10.85 -4.26 0.56
C ARG A 72 -10.18 -3.11 -0.18
N ARG A 73 -9.05 -2.65 0.33
CA ARG A 73 -8.29 -1.55 -0.26
C ARG A 73 -7.49 -2.02 -1.46
N ILE A 74 -7.54 -1.20 -2.51
CA ILE A 74 -6.65 -1.23 -3.66
C ILE A 74 -5.92 0.10 -3.69
N VAL A 75 -4.61 0.05 -3.89
CA VAL A 75 -3.76 1.22 -4.09
C VAL A 75 -3.22 1.18 -5.50
N ALA A 76 -3.47 2.23 -6.28
CA ALA A 76 -2.88 2.42 -7.60
C ALA A 76 -1.82 3.51 -7.59
N ILE A 77 -0.84 3.40 -8.49
CA ILE A 77 0.21 4.38 -8.73
C ILE A 77 0.01 4.92 -10.15
N PRO A 78 -0.67 6.08 -10.32
CA PRO A 78 -1.12 6.58 -11.63
C PRO A 78 -0.01 6.70 -12.67
N GLY A 79 1.19 7.14 -12.29
CA GLY A 79 2.33 7.29 -13.20
C GLY A 79 2.87 5.97 -13.78
N LEU A 80 2.61 4.85 -13.10
CA LEU A 80 3.18 3.54 -13.47
C LEU A 80 2.14 2.57 -14.04
N ALA A 81 0.85 2.93 -13.98
CA ALA A 81 -0.26 2.01 -14.22
C ALA A 81 -0.16 0.70 -13.41
N TRP A 82 0.38 0.77 -12.18
CA TRP A 82 0.46 -0.35 -11.26
C TRP A 82 -0.63 -0.24 -10.20
N GLU A 83 -1.15 -1.39 -9.77
CA GLU A 83 -2.09 -1.45 -8.66
C GLU A 83 -1.92 -2.74 -7.86
N THR A 84 -2.18 -2.63 -6.56
CA THR A 84 -2.24 -3.81 -5.67
C THR A 84 -3.47 -4.65 -5.98
N ALA A 85 -3.42 -5.93 -5.60
CA ALA A 85 -4.66 -6.70 -5.45
C ALA A 85 -5.47 -6.17 -4.25
N PRO A 86 -6.79 -6.40 -4.19
CA PRO A 86 -7.59 -6.00 -3.04
C PRO A 86 -7.08 -6.66 -1.74
N GLY A 87 -6.77 -5.86 -0.72
CA GLY A 87 -6.32 -6.32 0.60
C GLY A 87 -7.16 -5.77 1.76
N ASP A 88 -7.25 -6.50 2.87
CA ASP A 88 -8.00 -6.04 4.05
C ASP A 88 -7.22 -4.95 4.81
N PRO A 89 -7.75 -3.70 4.91
CA PRO A 89 -7.11 -2.62 5.64
C PRO A 89 -6.94 -2.91 7.14
N ASN A 90 -7.79 -3.75 7.72
CA ASN A 90 -7.86 -4.01 9.15
C ASN A 90 -7.09 -5.26 9.60
N ALA A 91 -6.47 -5.99 8.66
CA ALA A 91 -5.75 -7.21 8.98
C ALA A 91 -4.52 -6.93 9.87
N ALA A 92 -4.16 -7.92 10.69
CA ALA A 92 -2.96 -7.82 11.53
C ALA A 92 -1.69 -7.68 10.69
N ALA A 93 -0.66 -7.02 11.24
CA ALA A 93 0.61 -6.85 10.54
C ALA A 93 1.21 -8.23 10.16
N GLY A 94 1.78 -8.34 8.96
CA GLY A 94 2.38 -9.55 8.39
C GLY A 94 1.41 -10.48 7.66
N SER A 95 0.10 -10.23 7.71
CA SER A 95 -0.93 -11.09 7.10
C SER A 95 -1.00 -10.99 5.57
N ALA A 96 -0.54 -9.88 4.96
CA ALA A 96 -0.58 -9.67 3.52
C ALA A 96 0.36 -10.61 2.71
N SER A 97 1.14 -11.47 3.38
CA SER A 97 2.19 -12.30 2.77
C SER A 97 1.76 -13.71 2.37
N LEU A 98 0.55 -14.15 2.69
CA LEU A 98 0.08 -15.49 2.29
C LEU A 98 -0.84 -15.38 1.08
N PRO A 99 -0.41 -15.81 -0.12
CA PRO A 99 -1.38 -16.13 -1.16
C PRO A 99 -2.25 -17.27 -0.63
N GLU A 100 -3.54 -17.01 -0.44
CA GLU A 100 -4.53 -18.05 -0.26
C GLU A 100 -4.44 -18.94 -1.49
N ALA A 101 -3.91 -20.15 -1.33
CA ALA A 101 -3.85 -21.13 -2.40
C ALA A 101 -5.30 -21.34 -2.87
N THR A 102 -5.61 -20.89 -4.09
CA THR A 102 -6.83 -21.28 -4.78
C THR A 102 -6.90 -22.79 -4.78
N SER A 103 -7.73 -23.32 -3.88
CA SER A 103 -8.29 -24.65 -3.98
C SER A 103 -9.41 -24.50 -5.01
N ALA A 104 -9.09 -24.73 -6.27
CA ALA A 104 -10.08 -24.98 -7.30
C ALA A 104 -10.01 -26.47 -7.61
N ASP A 105 -10.99 -27.20 -7.07
CA ASP A 105 -11.50 -28.46 -7.65
C ASP A 105 -12.14 -28.17 -9.02
#